data_AF-A0A7X8Z8V7-F1
#
_entry.id   AF-A0A7X8Z8V7-F1
#
_cell.length_a   1.000
_cell.length_b   1.000
_cell.length_c   1.000
_cell.angle_alpha   90.00
_cell.angle_beta   90.00
_cell.angle_gamma   90.00
#
_symmetry.space_group_name_H-M   'P 1'
#
loop_
_entity.id
_entity.type
_entity.pdbx_description
1 polymer ?
#
loop_
_entity_poly.entity_id
_entity_poly.type
_entity_poly.pdbx_seq_one_letter_code
_entity_poly.pdbx_strand_id
1 'polypeptide(L)'
;MYSKSQAKKVTIMALVMVFLVCQFSCCAFAAEKTSISEQEISDAIDEIVKYIYENNKELELTEWQIIGMTAAGIEVPEKCYEDLEEYVKAHEGIFRKITDYAKLAMATVALNHDPRDVSGYDIIEKIYNNDNMTLQGTNGPIFALIALDACSYSIPNDALWTREKLLDHILNQQNLDGGFSLTYGEISDIDLTAMAIQALSRYQENPEIAAAIERAIEFLSQKQSADGGYTAWGDSSSESISQTIIALSALGIDPLKDLRFVKDGNLISKLFSFREADGGFSRIEGEGTNDMATEQALVALAAYKRFLDGKSWIYHMEKEKETFPDDNVSFVDINNASEWAKEYIGKAKKYGLMEGKGHNRFEPKENITRVEFAALLGRLLKLDENNKAQQVFTDVKPDSWYFGYVMKCYEEGIITGKTEDKFMPNDYITREEMAIMFQRALSLETVEDVMLKDIQEASQWAVQGIKAVVGNQIMIGDNGVFSPKQNVTREMAATVIVRVFERGERQ
;
A
#
# COMPACT_ATOMS: atom_id res chain seq x y z
N MET A 1 1.17 70.42 35.97
CA MET A 1 2.04 69.48 36.72
C MET A 1 1.65 68.06 36.36
N TYR A 2 2.30 67.48 35.34
CA TYR A 2 2.15 66.06 35.03
C TYR A 2 2.93 65.28 36.11
N SER A 3 2.23 64.45 36.88
CA SER A 3 2.79 63.72 38.00
C SER A 3 3.87 62.73 37.53
N LYS A 4 5.07 62.79 38.14
CA LYS A 4 6.19 61.85 37.90
C LYS A 4 5.78 60.37 38.01
N SER A 5 4.67 60.06 38.68
CA SER A 5 4.10 58.72 38.80
C SER A 5 3.45 58.22 37.50
N GLN A 6 2.77 59.08 36.74
CA GLN A 6 2.17 58.69 35.46
C GLN A 6 3.22 58.51 34.36
N ALA A 7 4.26 59.35 34.33
CA ALA A 7 5.36 59.20 33.39
C ALA A 7 6.09 57.84 33.57
N LYS A 8 6.38 57.44 34.82
CA LYS A 8 7.01 56.13 35.11
C LYS A 8 6.15 54.94 34.67
N LYS A 9 4.82 54.99 34.84
CA LYS A 9 3.93 53.90 34.43
C LYS A 9 3.87 53.75 32.91
N VAL A 10 3.84 54.86 32.16
CA VAL A 10 3.83 54.83 30.69
C VAL A 10 5.16 54.29 30.14
N THR A 11 6.30 54.65 30.72
CA THR A 11 7.61 54.13 30.30
C THR A 11 7.80 52.65 30.61
N ILE A 12 7.30 52.16 31.75
CA ILE A 12 7.36 50.72 32.10
C ILE A 12 6.43 49.91 31.17
N MET A 13 5.25 50.41 30.85
CA MET A 13 4.33 49.72 29.93
C MET A 13 4.86 49.66 28.50
N ALA A 14 5.54 50.71 28.03
CA ALA A 14 6.21 50.74 26.73
C ALA A 14 7.41 49.77 26.67
N LEU A 15 8.21 49.68 27.74
CA LEU A 15 9.32 48.71 27.83
C LEU A 15 8.82 47.27 27.87
N VAL A 16 7.72 46.99 28.58
CA VAL A 16 7.11 45.65 28.61
C VAL A 16 6.49 45.28 27.26
N MET A 17 5.87 46.23 26.54
CA MET A 17 5.41 46.00 25.17
C MET A 17 6.55 45.77 24.17
N VAL A 18 7.65 46.53 24.25
CA VAL A 18 8.81 46.33 23.37
C VAL A 18 9.52 45.00 23.67
N PHE A 19 9.55 44.56 24.93
CA PHE A 19 10.10 43.26 25.31
C PHE A 19 9.19 42.08 24.89
N LEU A 20 7.87 42.24 25.00
CA LEU A 20 6.89 41.26 24.49
C LEU A 20 6.91 41.18 22.97
N VAL A 21 6.98 42.32 22.26
CA VAL A 21 7.11 42.32 20.79
C VAL A 21 8.44 41.72 20.36
N CYS A 22 9.55 41.96 21.06
CA CYS A 22 10.83 41.28 20.77
C CYS A 22 10.79 39.78 21.07
N GLN A 23 10.06 39.31 22.08
CA GLN A 23 9.86 37.88 22.33
C GLN A 23 8.95 37.22 21.28
N PHE A 24 7.89 37.89 20.82
CA PHE A 24 7.04 37.38 19.75
C PHE A 24 7.75 37.41 18.38
N SER A 25 8.59 38.41 18.10
CA SER A 25 9.39 38.45 16.86
C SER A 25 10.51 37.41 16.87
N CYS A 26 11.14 37.14 18.02
CA CYS A 26 12.17 36.11 18.13
C CYS A 26 11.58 34.69 18.08
N CYS A 27 10.39 34.47 18.66
CA CYS A 27 9.67 33.20 18.54
C CYS A 27 9.07 32.98 17.14
N ALA A 28 8.64 34.04 16.44
CA ALA A 28 8.16 33.92 15.06
C ALA A 28 9.27 33.54 14.07
N PHE A 29 10.50 34.05 14.27
CA PHE A 29 11.66 33.66 13.45
C PHE A 29 12.20 32.25 13.79
N ALA A 30 11.98 31.75 15.01
CA ALA A 30 12.33 30.38 15.38
C ALA A 30 11.30 29.35 14.90
N ALA A 31 10.03 29.74 14.77
CA ALA A 31 8.94 28.88 14.30
C ALA A 31 8.90 28.70 12.76
N GLU A 32 9.65 29.49 11.99
CA GLU A 32 9.72 29.37 10.52
C GLU A 32 10.61 28.22 10.03
N LYS A 33 11.38 27.55 10.92
CA LYS A 33 12.26 26.41 10.54
C LYS A 33 11.70 25.01 10.85
N THR A 34 10.45 24.93 11.31
CA THR A 34 9.79 23.66 11.70
C THR A 34 8.80 23.11 10.69
N SER A 35 8.49 23.83 9.60
CA SER A 35 7.55 23.37 8.57
C SER A 35 8.29 23.03 7.27
N ILE A 36 8.49 21.75 7.01
CA ILE A 36 8.91 21.23 5.70
C ILE A 36 7.64 20.88 4.91
N SER A 37 7.52 21.48 3.72
CA SER A 37 6.40 21.26 2.81
C SER A 37 6.57 19.99 1.98
N GLU A 38 5.46 19.49 1.40
CA GLU A 38 5.50 18.36 0.46
C GLU A 38 6.32 18.66 -0.79
N GLN A 39 6.37 19.94 -1.19
CA GLN A 39 7.20 20.39 -2.30
C GLN A 39 8.68 20.28 -1.95
N GLU A 40 9.09 20.69 -0.76
CA GLU A 40 10.49 20.57 -0.32
C GLU A 40 10.96 19.11 -0.25
N ILE A 41 10.06 18.18 0.10
CA ILE A 41 10.34 16.73 0.06
C ILE A 41 10.57 16.28 -1.38
N SER A 42 9.69 16.69 -2.31
CA SER A 42 9.81 16.35 -3.73
C SER A 42 11.09 16.93 -4.34
N ASP A 43 11.40 18.20 -4.04
CA ASP A 43 12.63 18.87 -4.50
C ASP A 43 13.88 18.17 -3.96
N ALA A 44 13.87 17.72 -2.69
CA ALA A 44 15.00 16.98 -2.12
C ALA A 44 15.20 15.62 -2.80
N ILE A 45 14.12 14.91 -3.15
CA ILE A 45 14.21 13.66 -3.92
C ILE A 45 14.83 13.92 -5.30
N ASP A 46 14.35 14.94 -6.03
CA ASP A 46 14.85 15.29 -7.35
C ASP A 46 16.34 15.65 -7.33
N GLU A 47 16.78 16.35 -6.29
CA GLU A 47 18.19 16.69 -6.10
C GLU A 47 19.06 15.47 -5.79
N ILE A 48 18.61 14.55 -4.94
CA ILE A 48 19.34 13.30 -4.69
C ILE A 48 19.47 12.50 -5.99
N VAL A 49 18.38 12.38 -6.76
CA VAL A 49 18.40 11.65 -8.04
C VAL A 49 19.35 12.31 -9.04
N LYS A 50 19.32 13.64 -9.13
CA LYS A 50 20.27 14.39 -9.94
C LYS A 50 21.72 14.12 -9.50
N TYR A 51 22.00 14.18 -8.20
CA TYR A 51 23.30 13.87 -7.63
C TYR A 51 23.77 12.45 -8.01
N ILE A 52 22.89 11.45 -7.87
CA ILE A 52 23.19 10.04 -8.23
C ILE A 52 23.56 9.94 -9.71
N TYR A 53 22.78 10.51 -10.62
CA TYR A 53 23.06 10.43 -12.06
C TYR A 53 24.31 11.23 -12.49
N GLU A 54 24.59 12.37 -11.86
CA GLU A 54 25.78 13.17 -12.18
C GLU A 54 27.08 12.46 -11.74
N ASN A 55 27.01 11.68 -10.67
CA ASN A 55 28.16 10.96 -10.11
C ASN A 55 28.26 9.49 -10.55
N ASN A 56 27.23 8.94 -11.22
CA ASN A 56 27.21 7.57 -11.73
C ASN A 56 27.15 7.51 -13.26
N LYS A 57 28.31 7.64 -13.90
CA LYS A 57 28.44 7.73 -15.37
C LYS A 57 28.11 6.42 -16.11
N GLU A 58 28.13 5.29 -15.41
CA GLU A 58 27.91 3.96 -15.99
C GLU A 58 26.48 3.45 -15.74
N LEU A 59 25.67 4.20 -14.98
CA LEU A 59 24.31 3.85 -14.54
C LEU A 59 24.25 2.58 -13.67
N GLU A 60 25.34 2.28 -12.94
CA GLU A 60 25.41 1.16 -12.00
C GLU A 60 24.68 1.51 -10.70
N LEU A 61 23.35 1.53 -10.73
CA LEU A 61 22.55 1.88 -9.56
C LEU A 61 22.56 0.76 -8.51
N THR A 62 22.61 1.13 -7.22
CA THR A 62 22.44 0.16 -6.12
C THR A 62 20.98 -0.27 -6.00
N GLU A 63 20.73 -1.42 -5.36
CA GLU A 63 19.35 -1.88 -5.13
C GLU A 63 18.52 -0.85 -4.36
N TRP A 64 19.14 -0.12 -3.42
CA TRP A 64 18.47 0.93 -2.65
C TRP A 64 18.15 2.17 -3.47
N GLN A 65 19.04 2.57 -4.37
CA GLN A 65 18.78 3.65 -5.32
C GLN A 65 17.60 3.26 -6.23
N ILE A 66 17.61 2.05 -6.79
CA ILE A 66 16.51 1.53 -7.61
C ILE A 66 15.19 1.59 -6.83
N ILE A 67 15.15 1.04 -5.61
CA ILE A 67 13.94 1.02 -4.78
C ILE A 67 13.46 2.45 -4.48
N GLY A 68 14.35 3.32 -4.02
CA GLY A 68 14.02 4.70 -3.65
C GLY A 68 13.51 5.53 -4.84
N MET A 69 14.13 5.40 -6.01
CA MET A 69 13.73 6.10 -7.23
C MET A 69 12.38 5.60 -7.73
N THR A 70 12.18 4.29 -7.86
CA THR A 70 10.89 3.72 -8.27
C THR A 70 9.79 4.12 -7.29
N ALA A 71 10.06 4.07 -5.98
CA ALA A 71 9.09 4.45 -4.95
C ALA A 71 8.65 5.91 -5.03
N ALA A 72 9.57 6.80 -5.43
CA ALA A 72 9.29 8.20 -5.71
C ALA A 72 8.56 8.44 -7.04
N GLY A 73 8.31 7.40 -7.85
CA GLY A 73 7.71 7.51 -9.18
C GLY A 73 8.69 7.94 -10.25
N ILE A 74 9.99 7.81 -10.00
CA ILE A 74 11.06 8.14 -10.95
C ILE A 74 11.33 6.90 -11.79
N GLU A 75 11.37 7.09 -13.11
CA GLU A 75 11.69 6.01 -14.04
C GLU A 75 13.16 5.62 -13.92
N VAL A 76 13.39 4.32 -13.73
CA VAL A 76 14.72 3.72 -13.66
C VAL A 76 14.99 3.00 -14.99
N PRO A 77 16.18 3.16 -15.61
CA PRO A 77 16.47 2.53 -16.89
C PRO A 77 16.38 1.00 -16.85
N GLU A 78 15.86 0.38 -17.91
CA GLU A 78 15.78 -1.08 -18.06
C GLU A 78 17.14 -1.78 -17.91
N LYS A 79 18.22 -1.08 -18.31
CA LYS A 79 19.60 -1.54 -18.13
C LYS A 79 19.89 -1.98 -16.68
N CYS A 80 19.29 -1.33 -15.68
CA CYS A 80 19.49 -1.72 -14.28
C CYS A 80 18.98 -3.14 -13.99
N TYR A 81 17.93 -3.61 -14.69
CA TYR A 81 17.50 -5.00 -14.61
C TYR A 81 18.47 -5.93 -15.35
N GLU A 82 18.94 -5.54 -16.54
CA GLU A 82 19.95 -6.31 -17.30
C GLU A 82 21.24 -6.52 -16.46
N ASP A 83 21.72 -5.48 -15.78
CA ASP A 83 22.88 -5.52 -14.90
C ASP A 83 22.63 -6.44 -13.68
N LEU A 84 21.41 -6.42 -13.11
CA LEU A 84 21.00 -7.30 -12.03
C LEU A 84 20.94 -8.77 -12.49
N GLU A 85 20.40 -9.04 -13.68
CA GLU A 85 20.39 -10.37 -14.28
C GLU A 85 21.81 -10.90 -14.52
N GLU A 86 22.70 -10.07 -15.06
CA GLU A 86 24.11 -10.43 -15.25
C GLU A 86 24.78 -10.74 -13.90
N TYR A 87 24.51 -9.94 -12.87
CA TYR A 87 25.04 -10.16 -11.52
C TYR A 87 24.55 -11.50 -10.93
N VAL A 88 23.25 -11.80 -11.01
CA VAL A 88 22.68 -13.08 -10.53
C VAL A 88 23.27 -14.26 -11.30
N LYS A 89 23.37 -14.15 -12.62
CA LYS A 89 23.94 -15.19 -13.49
C LYS A 89 25.42 -15.43 -13.22
N ALA A 90 26.21 -14.38 -13.00
CA ALA A 90 27.64 -14.49 -12.68
C ALA A 90 27.90 -15.21 -11.35
N HIS A 91 26.93 -15.17 -10.44
CA HIS A 91 26.98 -15.86 -9.14
C HIS A 91 26.24 -17.21 -9.14
N GLU A 92 25.76 -17.68 -10.30
CA GLU A 92 24.98 -18.91 -10.43
C GLU A 92 23.74 -18.92 -9.50
N GLY A 93 23.16 -17.75 -9.22
CA GLY A 93 22.04 -17.58 -8.30
C GLY A 93 22.36 -17.92 -6.83
N ILE A 94 23.64 -18.02 -6.45
CA ILE A 94 24.08 -18.42 -5.11
C ILE A 94 24.78 -17.25 -4.41
N PHE A 95 24.14 -16.74 -3.37
CA PHE A 95 24.67 -15.73 -2.46
C PHE A 95 24.83 -16.27 -1.04
N ARG A 96 25.80 -15.71 -0.31
CA ARG A 96 26.09 -16.12 1.08
C ARG A 96 25.13 -15.50 2.08
N LYS A 97 24.76 -14.23 1.90
CA LYS A 97 23.98 -13.46 2.85
C LYS A 97 22.52 -13.45 2.43
N ILE A 98 21.62 -13.63 3.39
CA ILE A 98 20.18 -13.52 3.14
C ILE A 98 19.78 -12.11 2.71
N THR A 99 20.50 -11.09 3.21
CA THR A 99 20.29 -9.69 2.80
C THR A 99 20.57 -9.46 1.32
N ASP A 100 21.49 -10.23 0.72
CA ASP A 100 21.79 -10.08 -0.72
C ASP A 100 20.60 -10.58 -1.55
N TYR A 101 20.05 -11.76 -1.23
CA TYR A 101 18.83 -12.25 -1.86
C TYR A 101 17.64 -11.30 -1.65
N ALA A 102 17.46 -10.80 -0.43
CA ALA A 102 16.36 -9.91 -0.09
C ALA A 102 16.41 -8.59 -0.88
N LYS A 103 17.59 -7.95 -0.95
CA LYS A 103 17.77 -6.72 -1.74
C LYS A 103 17.56 -6.95 -3.23
N LEU A 104 18.11 -8.04 -3.77
CA LEU A 104 17.91 -8.41 -5.17
C LEU A 104 16.42 -8.60 -5.47
N ALA A 105 15.71 -9.37 -4.65
CA ALA A 105 14.27 -9.58 -4.82
C ALA A 105 13.48 -8.26 -4.81
N MET A 106 13.75 -7.37 -3.85
CA MET A 106 13.07 -6.07 -3.76
C MET A 106 13.40 -5.15 -4.94
N ALA A 107 14.65 -5.15 -5.43
CA ALA A 107 15.04 -4.36 -6.59
C ALA A 107 14.43 -4.91 -7.89
N THR A 108 14.42 -6.23 -8.08
CA THR A 108 13.75 -6.89 -9.21
C THR A 108 12.27 -6.50 -9.29
N VAL A 109 11.59 -6.50 -8.15
CA VAL A 109 10.20 -6.05 -8.04
C VAL A 109 10.05 -4.57 -8.36
N ALA A 110 10.94 -3.71 -7.83
CA ALA A 110 10.92 -2.28 -8.13
C ALA A 110 11.13 -2.00 -9.63
N LEU A 111 11.86 -2.87 -10.32
CA LEU A 111 12.05 -2.84 -11.78
C LEU A 111 10.92 -3.52 -12.56
N ASN A 112 9.84 -3.96 -11.89
CA ASN A 112 8.67 -4.59 -12.50
C ASN A 112 8.96 -5.95 -13.17
N HIS A 113 9.85 -6.74 -12.55
CA HIS A 113 10.19 -8.10 -12.95
C HIS A 113 9.89 -9.10 -11.83
N ASP A 114 9.75 -10.38 -12.16
CA ASP A 114 9.46 -11.44 -11.19
C ASP A 114 10.76 -12.00 -10.58
N PRO A 115 11.03 -11.83 -9.28
CA PRO A 115 12.21 -12.40 -8.64
C PRO A 115 12.18 -13.94 -8.54
N ARG A 116 11.09 -14.60 -8.93
CA ARG A 116 11.03 -16.05 -9.09
C ARG A 116 11.66 -16.54 -10.40
N ASP A 117 11.94 -15.63 -11.33
CA ASP A 117 12.62 -15.92 -12.59
C ASP A 117 13.61 -14.80 -12.95
N VAL A 118 14.77 -14.81 -12.29
CA VAL A 118 15.90 -13.93 -12.64
C VAL A 118 16.99 -14.78 -13.28
N SER A 119 17.14 -14.69 -14.60
CA SER A 119 18.06 -15.55 -15.36
C SER A 119 17.90 -17.06 -15.07
N GLY A 120 16.66 -17.52 -14.83
CA GLY A 120 16.33 -18.91 -14.51
C GLY A 120 16.51 -19.32 -13.05
N TYR A 121 16.75 -18.37 -12.13
CA TYR A 121 16.85 -18.60 -10.70
C TYR A 121 15.65 -18.02 -9.94
N ASP A 122 15.06 -18.83 -9.05
CA ASP A 122 14.01 -18.39 -8.12
C ASP A 122 14.66 -17.81 -6.85
N ILE A 123 14.78 -16.49 -6.78
CA ILE A 123 15.38 -15.76 -5.65
C ILE A 123 14.49 -15.88 -4.40
N ILE A 124 13.17 -15.97 -4.56
CA ILE A 124 12.22 -16.12 -3.45
C ILE A 124 12.38 -17.48 -2.78
N GLU A 125 12.56 -18.55 -3.56
CA GLU A 125 12.91 -19.88 -3.04
C GLU A 125 14.19 -19.87 -2.22
N LYS A 126 15.21 -19.16 -2.70
CA LYS A 126 16.48 -19.02 -1.99
C LYS A 126 16.37 -18.23 -0.68
N ILE A 127 15.32 -17.43 -0.51
CA ILE A 127 15.02 -16.73 0.75
C ILE A 127 14.38 -17.69 1.75
N TYR A 128 13.25 -18.34 1.41
CA TYR A 128 12.51 -19.16 2.36
C TYR A 128 13.16 -20.52 2.66
N ASN A 129 14.04 -21.01 1.78
CA ASN A 129 14.85 -22.21 1.99
C ASN A 129 16.32 -21.91 2.32
N ASN A 130 16.60 -20.75 2.92
CA ASN A 130 17.98 -20.39 3.28
C ASN A 130 18.45 -21.04 4.58
N ASP A 131 19.50 -21.87 4.51
CA ASP A 131 20.13 -22.47 5.70
C ASP A 131 20.88 -21.45 6.59
N ASN A 132 21.23 -20.27 6.04
CA ASN A 132 22.01 -19.23 6.70
C ASN A 132 21.16 -18.04 7.17
N MET A 133 19.86 -18.22 7.37
CA MET A 133 18.91 -17.14 7.70
C MET A 133 19.37 -16.24 8.86
N THR A 134 19.94 -16.81 9.92
CA THR A 134 20.37 -16.07 11.11
C THR A 134 21.86 -15.73 11.12
N LEU A 135 22.59 -15.95 10.00
CA LEU A 135 24.03 -15.67 9.91
C LEU A 135 24.36 -14.19 10.16
N GLN A 136 23.40 -13.31 9.86
CA GLN A 136 23.49 -11.86 10.08
C GLN A 136 22.70 -11.42 11.33
N GLY A 137 22.53 -12.32 12.30
CA GLY A 137 21.75 -12.05 13.51
C GLY A 137 20.30 -11.71 13.20
N THR A 138 19.70 -10.82 13.99
CA THR A 138 18.32 -10.33 13.83
C THR A 138 18.07 -9.72 12.46
N ASN A 139 19.11 -9.19 11.80
CA ASN A 139 19.00 -8.53 10.52
C ASN A 139 18.55 -9.49 9.41
N GLY A 140 18.98 -10.74 9.45
CA GLY A 140 18.66 -11.71 8.40
C GLY A 140 17.16 -12.00 8.27
N PRO A 141 16.50 -12.43 9.36
CA PRO A 141 15.05 -12.62 9.39
C PRO A 141 14.24 -11.37 9.06
N ILE A 142 14.69 -10.18 9.49
CA ILE A 142 14.05 -8.90 9.16
C ILE A 142 14.03 -8.69 7.64
N PHE A 143 15.19 -8.79 6.98
CA PHE A 143 15.29 -8.63 5.53
C PHE A 143 14.50 -9.69 4.77
N ALA A 144 14.56 -10.94 5.22
CA ALA A 144 13.80 -12.03 4.60
C ALA A 144 12.29 -11.75 4.66
N LEU A 145 11.76 -11.32 5.82
CA LEU A 145 10.35 -11.02 5.96
C LEU A 145 9.93 -9.83 5.08
N ILE A 146 10.72 -8.75 5.08
CA ILE A 146 10.47 -7.58 4.21
C ILE A 146 10.40 -8.01 2.73
N ALA A 147 11.38 -8.79 2.26
CA ALA A 147 11.42 -9.23 0.87
C ALA A 147 10.28 -10.18 0.50
N LEU A 148 9.89 -11.11 1.39
CA LEU A 148 8.75 -11.98 1.16
C LEU A 148 7.42 -11.18 1.11
N ASP A 149 7.33 -10.08 1.86
CA ASP A 149 6.12 -9.27 1.94
C ASP A 149 6.02 -8.17 0.89
N ALA A 150 7.13 -7.78 0.27
CA ALA A 150 7.19 -6.83 -0.83
C ALA A 150 6.11 -7.13 -1.88
N CYS A 151 5.96 -8.39 -2.28
CA CYS A 151 4.91 -8.84 -3.22
C CYS A 151 3.96 -9.89 -2.64
N SER A 152 3.90 -10.04 -1.31
CA SER A 152 2.99 -11.01 -0.67
C SER A 152 3.16 -12.45 -1.19
N TYR A 153 4.37 -12.85 -1.58
CA TYR A 153 4.64 -14.13 -2.24
C TYR A 153 4.11 -15.30 -1.43
N SER A 154 3.32 -16.18 -2.05
CA SER A 154 3.03 -17.49 -1.48
C SER A 154 4.33 -18.29 -1.28
N ILE A 155 4.49 -18.86 -0.09
CA ILE A 155 5.61 -19.76 0.23
C ILE A 155 5.05 -21.15 0.57
N PRO A 156 5.75 -22.24 0.21
CA PRO A 156 5.33 -23.59 0.55
C PRO A 156 5.18 -23.81 2.06
N ASN A 157 4.22 -24.65 2.47
CA ASN A 157 4.02 -24.98 3.88
C ASN A 157 5.21 -25.72 4.51
N ASP A 158 6.02 -26.39 3.68
CA ASP A 158 7.23 -27.11 4.06
C ASP A 158 8.51 -26.26 3.93
N ALA A 159 8.39 -24.95 3.66
CA ALA A 159 9.52 -24.03 3.66
C ALA A 159 10.31 -24.09 4.98
N LEU A 160 11.65 -24.01 4.88
CA LEU A 160 12.52 -23.97 6.06
C LEU A 160 12.16 -22.78 6.95
N TRP A 161 11.89 -21.63 6.33
CA TRP A 161 11.48 -20.38 6.98
C TRP A 161 10.12 -19.91 6.46
N THR A 162 9.06 -20.25 7.20
CA THR A 162 7.73 -19.69 6.97
C THR A 162 7.66 -18.26 7.52
N ARG A 163 6.67 -17.46 7.07
CA ARG A 163 6.39 -16.14 7.65
C ARG A 163 6.19 -16.21 9.16
N GLU A 164 5.44 -17.21 9.62
CA GLU A 164 5.23 -17.46 11.05
C GLU A 164 6.55 -17.69 11.78
N LYS A 165 7.45 -18.54 11.25
CA LYS A 165 8.78 -18.75 11.85
C LYS A 165 9.63 -17.47 11.85
N LEU A 166 9.56 -16.66 10.80
CA LEU A 166 10.28 -15.38 10.73
C LEU A 166 9.73 -14.38 11.76
N LEU A 167 8.41 -14.25 11.85
CA LEU A 167 7.73 -13.40 12.82
C LEU A 167 8.08 -13.83 14.25
N ASP A 168 7.91 -15.12 14.57
CA ASP A 168 8.26 -15.68 15.87
C ASP A 168 9.73 -15.43 16.21
N HIS A 169 10.63 -15.63 15.25
CA HIS A 169 12.04 -15.38 15.46
C HIS A 169 12.29 -13.91 15.78
N ILE A 170 11.80 -12.99 14.95
CA ILE A 170 11.96 -11.54 15.13
C ILE A 170 11.41 -11.13 16.51
N LEU A 171 10.18 -11.52 16.86
CA LEU A 171 9.57 -11.19 18.16
C LEU A 171 10.43 -11.65 19.34
N ASN A 172 11.03 -12.84 19.24
CA ASN A 172 11.92 -13.37 20.27
C ASN A 172 13.29 -12.68 20.33
N GLN A 173 13.63 -11.79 19.39
CA GLN A 173 14.82 -10.95 19.42
C GLN A 173 14.59 -9.57 20.08
N GLN A 174 13.36 -9.24 20.51
CA GLN A 174 13.11 -7.95 21.15
C GLN A 174 13.68 -7.91 22.58
N ASN A 175 14.50 -6.90 22.87
CA ASN A 175 15.06 -6.68 24.18
C ASN A 175 14.02 -6.13 25.17
N LEU A 176 14.33 -6.20 26.48
CA LEU A 176 13.44 -5.73 27.54
C LEU A 176 13.14 -4.22 27.48
N ASP A 177 14.03 -3.44 26.87
CA ASP A 177 13.84 -2.00 26.66
C ASP A 177 12.95 -1.67 25.46
N GLY A 178 12.42 -2.69 24.77
CA GLY A 178 11.56 -2.56 23.59
C GLY A 178 12.32 -2.47 22.27
N GLY A 179 13.64 -2.26 22.30
CA GLY A 179 14.45 -2.19 21.09
C GLY A 179 14.91 -3.56 20.58
N PHE A 180 15.58 -3.54 19.43
CA PHE A 180 16.20 -4.70 18.81
C PHE A 180 17.70 -4.44 18.64
N SER A 181 18.48 -5.51 18.69
CA SER A 181 19.93 -5.48 18.48
C SER A 181 20.31 -6.54 17.45
N LEU A 182 21.51 -6.44 16.88
CA LEU A 182 21.99 -7.43 15.92
C LEU A 182 22.08 -8.84 16.54
N THR A 183 22.54 -8.90 17.79
CA THR A 183 22.58 -10.12 18.60
C THR A 183 21.69 -9.94 19.82
N TYR A 184 20.69 -10.80 19.99
CA TYR A 184 19.78 -10.72 21.15
C TYR A 184 20.49 -10.57 22.49
N GLY A 185 19.99 -9.64 23.31
CA GLY A 185 20.54 -9.32 24.63
C GLY A 185 21.69 -8.30 24.60
N GLU A 186 22.20 -7.92 23.43
CA GLU A 186 23.10 -6.77 23.31
C GLU A 186 22.33 -5.45 23.37
N ILE A 187 23.06 -4.33 23.36
CA ILE A 187 22.48 -2.98 23.41
C ILE A 187 21.59 -2.78 22.19
N SER A 188 20.33 -2.40 22.43
CA SER A 188 19.37 -2.08 21.38
C SER A 188 19.88 -0.93 20.50
N ASP A 189 19.70 -1.11 19.20
CA ASP A 189 20.18 -0.25 18.13
C ASP A 189 19.00 0.42 17.42
N ILE A 190 19.17 1.68 17.01
CA ILE A 190 18.10 2.48 16.42
C ILE A 190 17.69 1.91 15.06
N ASP A 191 18.68 1.65 14.21
CA ASP A 191 18.49 1.16 12.86
C ASP A 191 17.79 -0.20 12.87
N LEU A 192 18.31 -1.17 13.64
CA LEU A 192 17.70 -2.50 13.77
C LEU A 192 16.30 -2.45 14.39
N THR A 193 16.05 -1.56 15.34
CA THR A 193 14.72 -1.38 15.92
C THR A 193 13.74 -0.86 14.88
N ALA A 194 14.12 0.16 14.12
CA ALA A 194 13.30 0.72 13.06
C ALA A 194 13.06 -0.29 11.93
N MET A 195 14.08 -1.06 11.53
CA MET A 195 13.95 -2.11 10.52
C MET A 195 13.05 -3.27 10.98
N ALA A 196 13.11 -3.64 12.27
CA ALA A 196 12.17 -4.60 12.84
C ALA A 196 10.72 -4.10 12.76
N ILE A 197 10.47 -2.82 13.03
CA ILE A 197 9.15 -2.21 12.84
C ILE A 197 8.72 -2.30 11.37
N GLN A 198 9.61 -1.99 10.41
CA GLN A 198 9.30 -2.12 8.98
C GLN A 198 8.82 -3.54 8.63
N ALA A 199 9.55 -4.56 9.08
CA ALA A 199 9.21 -5.97 8.85
C ALA A 199 7.89 -6.38 9.51
N LEU A 200 7.59 -5.86 10.70
CA LEU A 200 6.39 -6.21 11.47
C LEU A 200 5.15 -5.39 11.08
N SER A 201 5.32 -4.26 10.40
CA SER A 201 4.28 -3.24 10.14
C SER A 201 2.99 -3.78 9.52
N ARG A 202 3.06 -4.85 8.74
CA ARG A 202 1.90 -5.47 8.08
C ARG A 202 1.10 -6.44 8.94
N TYR A 203 1.57 -6.74 10.15
CA TYR A 203 1.01 -7.77 11.02
C TYR A 203 0.39 -7.22 12.30
N GLN A 204 0.01 -5.95 12.31
CA GLN A 204 -0.59 -5.26 13.46
C GLN A 204 -1.92 -5.86 13.94
N GLU A 205 -2.60 -6.67 13.11
CA GLU A 205 -3.80 -7.41 13.52
C GLU A 205 -3.49 -8.51 14.55
N ASN A 206 -2.23 -8.97 14.62
CA ASN A 206 -1.79 -9.87 15.69
C ASN A 206 -1.46 -9.02 16.93
N PRO A 207 -2.14 -9.23 18.07
CA PRO A 207 -1.96 -8.40 19.26
C PRO A 207 -0.56 -8.48 19.87
N GLU A 208 0.14 -9.61 19.74
CA GLU A 208 1.51 -9.76 20.25
C GLU A 208 2.50 -8.93 19.40
N ILE A 209 2.30 -8.94 18.08
CA ILE A 209 3.09 -8.14 17.15
C ILE A 209 2.79 -6.64 17.34
N ALA A 210 1.52 -6.26 17.46
CA ALA A 210 1.13 -4.88 17.75
C ALA A 210 1.78 -4.38 19.04
N ALA A 211 1.78 -5.20 20.10
CA ALA A 211 2.43 -4.85 21.36
C ALA A 211 3.95 -4.74 21.23
N ALA A 212 4.59 -5.58 20.41
CA ALA A 212 6.02 -5.49 20.14
C ALA A 212 6.37 -4.21 19.36
N ILE A 213 5.56 -3.86 18.34
CA ILE A 213 5.71 -2.62 17.58
C ILE A 213 5.60 -1.41 18.50
N GLU A 214 4.59 -1.36 19.39
CA GLU A 214 4.43 -0.20 20.29
C GLU A 214 5.64 -0.04 21.23
N ARG A 215 6.16 -1.14 21.81
CA ARG A 215 7.40 -1.09 22.61
C ARG A 215 8.61 -0.58 21.81
N ALA A 216 8.71 -0.95 20.54
CA ALA A 216 9.78 -0.49 19.66
C ALA A 216 9.63 1.01 19.33
N ILE A 217 8.40 1.48 19.10
CA ILE A 217 8.11 2.91 18.92
C ILE A 217 8.45 3.69 20.19
N GLU A 218 8.08 3.20 21.37
CA GLU A 218 8.42 3.81 22.65
C GLU A 218 9.94 3.90 22.83
N PHE A 219 10.67 2.83 22.52
CA PHE A 219 12.14 2.84 22.54
C PHE A 219 12.71 3.93 21.63
N LEU A 220 12.29 3.99 20.36
CA LEU A 220 12.74 5.00 19.41
C LEU A 220 12.42 6.42 19.90
N SER A 221 11.19 6.66 20.35
CA SER A 221 10.76 7.96 20.89
C SER A 221 11.60 8.40 22.11
N GLN A 222 11.94 7.46 22.99
CA GLN A 222 12.77 7.74 24.17
C GLN A 222 14.25 8.00 23.83
N LYS A 223 14.76 7.40 22.75
CA LYS A 223 16.14 7.60 22.27
C LYS A 223 16.31 8.85 21.41
N GLN A 224 15.22 9.42 20.91
CA GLN A 224 15.26 10.64 20.12
C GLN A 224 15.78 11.82 20.95
N SER A 225 16.76 12.52 20.39
CA SER A 225 17.33 13.77 20.94
C SER A 225 16.36 14.94 20.74
N ALA A 226 16.54 16.02 21.51
CA ALA A 226 15.63 17.17 21.47
C ALA A 226 15.54 17.83 20.09
N ASP A 227 16.60 17.78 19.28
CA ASP A 227 16.65 18.31 17.92
C ASP A 227 15.94 17.42 16.88
N GLY A 228 15.41 16.27 17.29
CA GLY A 228 14.72 15.31 16.44
C GLY A 228 15.58 14.15 15.94
N GLY A 229 16.88 14.13 16.23
CA GLY A 229 17.83 13.09 15.76
C GLY A 229 18.10 11.97 16.74
N TYR A 230 19.10 11.13 16.43
CA TYR A 230 19.57 10.04 17.30
C TYR A 230 21.07 10.13 17.47
N THR A 231 21.54 10.31 18.71
CA THR A 231 22.97 10.41 18.98
C THR A 231 23.54 9.02 19.34
N ALA A 232 24.45 8.51 18.53
CA ALA A 232 25.24 7.31 18.81
C ALA A 232 26.72 7.69 18.97
N TRP A 233 27.33 7.34 20.09
CA TRP A 233 28.76 7.62 20.38
C TRP A 233 29.21 9.09 20.27
N GLY A 234 28.28 10.04 20.34
CA GLY A 234 28.54 11.48 20.35
C GLY A 234 28.00 12.23 19.13
N ASP A 235 27.69 11.53 18.04
CA ASP A 235 27.24 12.14 16.79
C ASP A 235 25.85 11.64 16.40
N SER A 236 25.08 12.51 15.74
CA SER A 236 23.77 12.16 15.17
C SER A 236 23.94 11.66 13.73
N SER A 237 23.30 10.55 13.37
CA SER A 237 23.40 9.94 12.03
C SER A 237 22.11 10.07 11.22
N SER A 238 22.26 10.43 9.94
CA SER A 238 21.15 10.52 8.99
C SER A 238 20.54 9.16 8.65
N GLU A 239 21.33 8.08 8.72
CA GLU A 239 20.89 6.70 8.45
C GLU A 239 19.84 6.23 9.48
N SER A 240 20.11 6.43 10.78
CA SER A 240 19.20 6.03 11.85
C SER A 240 17.87 6.81 11.81
N ILE A 241 17.94 8.09 11.42
CA ILE A 241 16.77 8.94 11.18
C ILE A 241 15.99 8.42 9.97
N SER A 242 16.67 8.11 8.88
CA SER A 242 16.09 7.53 7.66
C SER A 242 15.33 6.24 7.95
N GLN A 243 15.93 5.29 8.66
CA GLN A 243 15.27 4.03 9.03
C GLN A 243 14.02 4.27 9.87
N THR A 244 14.06 5.22 10.81
CA THR A 244 12.90 5.59 11.63
C THR A 244 11.78 6.19 10.78
N ILE A 245 12.10 7.07 9.83
CA ILE A 245 11.10 7.66 8.92
C ILE A 245 10.41 6.58 8.09
N ILE A 246 11.18 5.62 7.55
CA ILE A 246 10.63 4.49 6.78
C ILE A 246 9.69 3.66 7.67
N ALA A 247 10.11 3.36 8.91
CA ALA A 247 9.33 2.60 9.87
C ALA A 247 7.99 3.27 10.23
N LEU A 248 8.01 4.57 10.56
CA LEU A 248 6.79 5.31 10.91
C LEU A 248 5.86 5.45 9.70
N SER A 249 6.41 5.74 8.52
CA SER A 249 5.63 5.81 7.28
C SER A 249 4.96 4.47 6.96
N ALA A 250 5.63 3.35 7.19
CA ALA A 250 5.07 2.00 7.02
C ALA A 250 3.88 1.72 7.96
N LEU A 251 3.86 2.34 9.14
CA LEU A 251 2.76 2.24 10.11
C LEU A 251 1.63 3.24 9.86
N GLY A 252 1.77 4.13 8.88
CA GLY A 252 0.83 5.24 8.67
C GLY A 252 0.94 6.33 9.75
N ILE A 253 2.09 6.44 10.40
CA ILE A 253 2.38 7.46 11.41
C ILE A 253 3.14 8.60 10.73
N ASP A 254 2.66 9.83 10.89
CA ASP A 254 3.28 11.03 10.33
C ASP A 254 4.51 11.45 11.18
N PRO A 255 5.76 11.27 10.70
CA PRO A 255 6.97 11.63 11.44
C PRO A 255 7.12 13.15 11.67
N LEU A 256 6.39 14.00 10.94
CA LEU A 256 6.38 15.44 11.11
C LEU A 256 5.36 15.90 12.18
N LYS A 257 4.34 15.08 12.48
CA LYS A 257 3.21 15.47 13.34
C LYS A 257 3.03 14.63 14.60
N ASP A 258 3.53 13.40 14.66
CA ASP A 258 3.35 12.53 15.83
C ASP A 258 4.10 13.09 17.06
N LEU A 259 3.36 13.38 18.13
CA LEU A 259 3.89 14.01 19.35
C LEU A 259 4.96 13.17 20.07
N ARG A 260 5.05 11.87 19.78
CA ARG A 260 6.16 11.03 20.26
C ARG A 260 7.48 11.42 19.61
N PHE A 261 7.47 11.95 18.39
CA PHE A 261 8.66 12.27 17.58
C PHE A 261 8.85 13.77 17.27
N VAL A 262 7.93 14.62 17.73
CA VAL A 262 8.06 16.09 17.71
C VAL A 262 8.55 16.59 19.08
N LYS A 263 9.77 17.12 19.11
CA LYS A 263 10.44 17.72 20.28
C LYS A 263 10.71 19.21 20.00
N ASP A 264 11.93 19.70 20.24
CA ASP A 264 12.35 21.02 19.74
C ASP A 264 12.59 20.99 18.21
N GLY A 265 12.88 19.81 17.67
CA GLY A 265 12.84 19.48 16.24
C GLY A 265 12.07 18.19 15.97
N ASN A 266 12.10 17.72 14.73
CA ASN A 266 11.49 16.44 14.31
C ASN A 266 12.41 15.69 13.34
N LEU A 267 12.06 14.42 13.06
CA LEU A 267 12.87 13.53 12.21
C LEU A 267 13.09 14.12 10.80
N ILE A 268 12.07 14.74 10.20
CA ILE A 268 12.14 15.28 8.84
C ILE A 268 13.04 16.52 8.80
N SER A 269 12.82 17.47 9.72
CA SER A 269 13.67 18.67 9.83
C SER A 269 15.11 18.32 10.15
N LYS A 270 15.31 17.27 10.96
CA LYS A 270 16.64 16.81 11.30
C LYS A 270 17.30 16.05 10.15
N LEU A 271 16.57 15.26 9.36
CA LEU A 271 17.16 14.65 8.15
C LEU A 271 17.65 15.73 7.17
N PHE A 272 16.85 16.79 6.97
CA PHE A 272 17.21 17.89 6.08
C PHE A 272 18.46 18.68 6.51
N SER A 273 18.87 18.63 7.78
CA SER A 273 20.11 19.30 8.21
C SER A 273 21.38 18.55 7.80
N PHE A 274 21.27 17.30 7.33
CA PHE A 274 22.36 16.53 6.72
C PHE A 274 22.47 16.75 5.21
N ARG A 275 21.53 17.48 4.60
CA ARG A 275 21.56 17.76 3.15
C ARG A 275 22.74 18.67 2.82
N GLU A 276 23.53 18.27 1.84
CA GLU A 276 24.70 18.99 1.35
C GLU A 276 24.38 19.80 0.10
N ALA A 277 25.28 20.73 -0.25
CA ALA A 277 25.04 21.68 -1.35
C ALA A 277 24.98 21.04 -2.75
N ASP A 278 25.47 19.81 -2.89
CA ASP A 278 25.44 19.04 -4.14
C ASP A 278 24.16 18.18 -4.29
N GLY A 279 23.24 18.24 -3.32
CA GLY A 279 22.00 17.46 -3.29
C GLY A 279 22.12 16.12 -2.56
N GLY A 280 23.33 15.69 -2.22
CA GLY A 280 23.58 14.51 -1.41
C GLY A 280 23.35 14.74 0.09
N PHE A 281 23.54 13.68 0.87
CA PHE A 281 23.41 13.73 2.34
C PHE A 281 24.68 13.23 3.00
N SER A 282 25.07 13.90 4.09
CA SER A 282 26.18 13.48 4.94
C SER A 282 25.73 12.48 6.00
N ARG A 283 26.67 11.67 6.50
CA ARG A 283 26.43 10.81 7.67
C ARG A 283 26.33 11.65 8.95
N ILE A 284 27.29 12.55 9.14
CA ILE A 284 27.36 13.53 10.22
C ILE A 284 27.30 14.92 9.59
N GLU A 285 26.51 15.82 10.18
CA GLU A 285 26.27 17.17 9.63
C GLU A 285 27.57 17.89 9.25
N GLY A 286 27.70 18.23 7.97
CA GLY A 286 28.82 19.01 7.44
C GLY A 286 30.10 18.22 7.16
N GLU A 287 30.10 16.89 7.26
CA GLU A 287 31.22 16.05 6.81
C GLU A 287 31.28 15.85 5.29
N GLY A 288 30.28 16.36 4.56
CA GLY A 288 30.14 16.19 3.12
C GLY A 288 29.43 14.90 2.74
N THR A 289 29.06 14.82 1.47
CA THR A 289 28.16 13.79 0.95
C THR A 289 28.73 12.37 1.11
N ASN A 290 27.87 11.47 1.55
CA ASN A 290 28.15 10.05 1.71
C ASN A 290 27.11 9.24 0.93
N ASP A 291 27.58 8.24 0.16
CA ASP A 291 26.71 7.44 -0.71
C ASP A 291 25.61 6.69 0.05
N MET A 292 25.96 6.08 1.20
CA MET A 292 25.01 5.33 2.04
C MET A 292 23.99 6.25 2.72
N ALA A 293 24.43 7.38 3.25
CA ALA A 293 23.53 8.38 3.82
C ALA A 293 22.56 8.92 2.75
N THR A 294 23.08 9.18 1.54
CA THR A 294 22.30 9.69 0.40
C THR A 294 21.27 8.67 -0.08
N GLU A 295 21.64 7.39 -0.26
CA GLU A 295 20.68 6.36 -0.66
C GLU A 295 19.62 6.10 0.43
N GLN A 296 19.99 6.13 1.71
CA GLN A 296 19.00 5.93 2.79
C GLN A 296 18.07 7.13 2.93
N ALA A 297 18.57 8.35 2.76
CA ALA A 297 17.75 9.56 2.73
C ALA A 297 16.76 9.50 1.56
N LEU A 298 17.17 9.04 0.38
CA LEU A 298 16.28 8.83 -0.76
C LEU A 298 15.14 7.86 -0.42
N VAL A 299 15.47 6.68 0.11
CA VAL A 299 14.46 5.67 0.49
C VAL A 299 13.52 6.22 1.57
N ALA A 300 14.03 6.96 2.54
CA ALA A 300 13.22 7.57 3.60
C ALA A 300 12.28 8.67 3.09
N LEU A 301 12.78 9.58 2.27
CA LEU A 301 11.97 10.65 1.68
C LEU A 301 10.93 10.09 0.71
N ALA A 302 11.30 9.07 -0.09
CA ALA A 302 10.35 8.36 -0.94
C ALA A 302 9.25 7.67 -0.12
N ALA A 303 9.61 6.98 0.96
CA ALA A 303 8.64 6.34 1.86
C ALA A 303 7.69 7.35 2.49
N TYR A 304 8.22 8.49 2.94
CA TYR A 304 7.41 9.55 3.53
C TYR A 304 6.51 10.24 2.49
N LYS A 305 7.02 10.51 1.28
CA LYS A 305 6.22 11.05 0.18
C LYS A 305 5.07 10.12 -0.19
N ARG A 306 5.32 8.81 -0.25
CA ARG A 306 4.26 7.80 -0.47
C ARG A 306 3.20 7.85 0.63
N PHE A 307 3.62 7.92 1.89
CA PHE A 307 2.69 8.10 3.01
C PHE A 307 1.81 9.36 2.85
N LEU A 308 2.40 10.50 2.50
CA LEU A 308 1.68 11.76 2.29
C LEU A 308 0.68 11.66 1.13
N ASP A 309 1.03 10.93 0.07
CA ASP A 309 0.16 10.67 -1.08
C ASP A 309 -0.95 9.64 -0.79
N GLY A 310 -1.02 9.09 0.42
CA GLY A 310 -1.94 8.00 0.77
C GLY A 310 -1.62 6.69 0.05
N LYS A 311 -0.39 6.52 -0.44
CA LYS A 311 0.10 5.33 -1.12
C LYS A 311 0.55 4.25 -0.13
N SER A 312 0.70 3.04 -0.65
CA SER A 312 1.13 1.89 0.12
C SER A 312 2.60 1.96 0.55
N TRP A 313 2.97 1.12 1.51
CA TRP A 313 4.33 0.93 2.01
C TRP A 313 5.38 0.82 0.88
N ILE A 314 6.58 1.35 1.11
CA ILE A 314 7.61 1.55 0.08
C ILE A 314 8.01 0.27 -0.67
N TYR A 315 8.03 -0.90 -0.02
CA TYR A 315 8.40 -2.15 -0.70
C TYR A 315 7.22 -2.86 -1.36
N HIS A 316 6.00 -2.30 -1.28
CA HIS A 316 4.80 -2.88 -1.88
C HIS A 316 4.26 -2.02 -3.03
N MET A 317 5.09 -1.80 -4.05
CA MET A 317 4.79 -0.90 -5.18
C MET A 317 3.93 -1.55 -6.28
N GLU A 318 3.78 -2.87 -6.30
CA GLU A 318 3.02 -3.60 -7.33
C GLU A 318 1.55 -3.17 -7.42
N LYS A 319 0.92 -2.77 -6.31
CA LYS A 319 -0.50 -2.35 -6.32
C LYS A 319 -0.76 -1.04 -7.08
N GLU A 320 0.28 -0.34 -7.51
CA GLU A 320 0.18 1.01 -8.08
C GLU A 320 0.59 1.09 -9.57
N LYS A 321 0.96 -0.04 -10.20
CA LYS A 321 1.10 -0.20 -11.65
C LYS A 321 0.06 -1.22 -12.14
N GLU A 322 -1.10 -0.71 -12.52
CA GLU A 322 -2.32 -1.46 -12.89
C GLU A 322 -2.92 -2.34 -11.77
N THR A 323 -4.17 -2.04 -11.44
CA THR A 323 -5.02 -2.69 -10.45
C THR A 323 -5.05 -4.21 -10.61
N PHE A 324 -4.71 -4.98 -9.55
CA PHE A 324 -5.45 -6.16 -9.03
C PHE A 324 -5.01 -6.55 -7.59
N PRO A 325 -5.89 -7.17 -6.77
CA PRO A 325 -5.83 -7.14 -5.31
C PRO A 325 -5.07 -8.32 -4.68
N ASP A 326 -4.04 -7.98 -3.88
CA ASP A 326 -3.55 -8.65 -2.65
C ASP A 326 -3.70 -10.19 -2.56
N ASP A 327 -2.56 -10.89 -2.68
CA ASP A 327 -2.38 -12.35 -2.64
C ASP A 327 -2.81 -13.04 -1.33
N ASN A 328 -3.33 -12.31 -0.34
CA ASN A 328 -4.10 -12.93 0.74
C ASN A 328 -5.50 -13.31 0.21
N VAL A 329 -5.63 -14.47 -0.46
CA VAL A 329 -6.88 -14.94 -1.12
C VAL A 329 -8.07 -15.12 -0.15
N SER A 330 -7.86 -14.97 1.16
CA SER A 330 -8.85 -15.21 2.20
C SER A 330 -9.23 -13.92 2.97
N PHE A 331 -10.51 -13.57 2.91
CA PHE A 331 -11.12 -12.55 3.77
C PHE A 331 -11.34 -13.09 5.19
N VAL A 332 -11.21 -12.25 6.24
CA VAL A 332 -11.38 -12.69 7.64
C VAL A 332 -12.78 -13.24 7.94
N ASP A 333 -13.76 -12.89 7.12
CA ASP A 333 -15.14 -13.34 7.23
C ASP A 333 -15.54 -14.35 6.15
N ILE A 334 -14.57 -14.99 5.48
CA ILE A 334 -14.83 -16.02 4.48
C ILE A 334 -15.63 -17.21 5.03
N ASN A 335 -15.48 -17.51 6.32
CA ASN A 335 -16.25 -18.55 7.01
C ASN A 335 -17.73 -18.19 7.21
N ASN A 336 -18.11 -16.92 7.01
CA ASN A 336 -19.52 -16.51 6.98
C ASN A 336 -20.16 -16.76 5.61
N ALA A 337 -19.37 -17.09 4.58
CA ALA A 337 -19.88 -17.42 3.27
C ALA A 337 -20.45 -18.84 3.23
N SER A 338 -21.40 -19.07 2.32
CA SER A 338 -21.82 -20.44 1.99
C SER A 338 -20.62 -21.24 1.45
N GLU A 339 -20.51 -22.54 1.77
CA GLU A 339 -19.38 -23.38 1.31
C GLU A 339 -19.17 -23.31 -0.20
N TRP A 340 -20.25 -23.35 -0.97
CA TRP A 340 -20.20 -23.26 -2.44
C TRP A 340 -19.66 -21.93 -2.96
N ALA A 341 -19.64 -20.87 -2.16
CA ALA A 341 -19.23 -19.54 -2.59
C ALA A 341 -17.76 -19.23 -2.24
N LYS A 342 -17.18 -19.92 -1.26
CA LYS A 342 -15.84 -19.58 -0.72
C LYS A 342 -14.76 -19.55 -1.80
N GLU A 343 -14.72 -20.57 -2.65
CA GLU A 343 -13.76 -20.64 -3.76
C GLU A 343 -13.95 -19.49 -4.74
N TYR A 344 -15.21 -19.19 -5.10
CA TYR A 344 -15.50 -18.10 -6.03
C TYR A 344 -15.21 -16.72 -5.45
N ILE A 345 -15.35 -16.52 -4.14
CA ILE A 345 -14.97 -15.27 -3.48
C ILE A 345 -13.45 -15.06 -3.61
N GLY A 346 -12.67 -16.11 -3.32
CA GLY A 346 -11.21 -16.07 -3.49
C GLY A 346 -10.81 -15.81 -4.94
N LYS A 347 -11.45 -16.48 -5.90
CA LYS A 347 -11.24 -16.26 -7.34
C LYS A 347 -11.66 -14.86 -7.81
N ALA A 348 -12.79 -14.35 -7.34
CA ALA A 348 -13.27 -13.01 -7.70
C ALA A 348 -12.29 -11.93 -7.25
N LYS A 349 -11.67 -12.12 -6.07
CA LYS A 349 -10.55 -11.29 -5.61
C LYS A 349 -9.32 -11.48 -6.49
N LYS A 350 -8.88 -12.72 -6.71
CA LYS A 350 -7.70 -13.06 -7.52
C LYS A 350 -7.77 -12.49 -8.95
N TYR A 351 -8.94 -12.53 -9.58
CA TYR A 351 -9.18 -11.97 -10.91
C TYR A 351 -9.47 -10.47 -10.88
N GLY A 352 -9.51 -9.87 -9.69
CA GLY A 352 -9.81 -8.46 -9.48
C GLY A 352 -11.18 -8.01 -9.98
N LEU A 353 -12.12 -8.93 -10.01
CA LEU A 353 -13.51 -8.67 -10.35
C LEU A 353 -14.21 -8.02 -9.16
N MET A 354 -13.94 -8.52 -7.94
CA MET A 354 -14.52 -8.00 -6.70
C MET A 354 -13.48 -7.79 -5.62
N GLU A 355 -13.63 -6.70 -4.89
CA GLU A 355 -12.82 -6.35 -3.72
C GLU A 355 -13.63 -6.46 -2.41
N GLY A 356 -12.92 -6.49 -1.28
CA GLY A 356 -13.53 -6.40 0.05
C GLY A 356 -14.04 -4.99 0.37
N LYS A 357 -14.77 -4.84 1.47
CA LYS A 357 -15.31 -3.55 1.95
C LYS A 357 -14.40 -2.81 2.95
N GLY A 358 -13.12 -3.16 2.98
CA GLY A 358 -12.16 -2.70 3.99
C GLY A 358 -12.01 -3.69 5.15
N HIS A 359 -11.01 -3.46 6.02
CA HIS A 359 -10.70 -4.33 7.18
C HIS A 359 -10.57 -5.83 6.85
N ASN A 360 -10.11 -6.15 5.64
CA ASN A 360 -10.03 -7.52 5.09
C ASN A 360 -11.36 -8.32 5.14
N ARG A 361 -12.52 -7.64 5.07
CA ARG A 361 -13.86 -8.28 5.05
C ARG A 361 -14.46 -8.29 3.66
N PHE A 362 -15.08 -9.41 3.27
CA PHE A 362 -15.85 -9.53 2.05
C PHE A 362 -17.33 -9.23 2.24
N GLU A 363 -17.89 -9.51 3.42
CA GLU A 363 -19.32 -9.41 3.72
C GLU A 363 -20.21 -10.27 2.81
N PRO A 364 -20.03 -11.61 2.81
CA PRO A 364 -20.64 -12.50 1.81
C PRO A 364 -22.17 -12.47 1.78
N LYS A 365 -22.81 -12.17 2.92
CA LYS A 365 -24.27 -12.14 3.07
C LYS A 365 -24.91 -10.78 2.84
N GLU A 366 -24.12 -9.73 2.65
CA GLU A 366 -24.64 -8.41 2.36
C GLU A 366 -25.16 -8.34 0.93
N ASN A 367 -26.21 -7.54 0.70
CA ASN A 367 -26.74 -7.32 -0.63
C ASN A 367 -25.84 -6.35 -1.41
N ILE A 368 -25.61 -6.63 -2.69
CA ILE A 368 -24.88 -5.75 -3.59
C ILE A 368 -25.83 -4.70 -4.18
N THR A 369 -25.35 -3.45 -4.24
CA THR A 369 -26.08 -2.34 -4.87
C THR A 369 -26.00 -2.41 -6.39
N ARG A 370 -26.93 -1.74 -7.07
CA ARG A 370 -26.93 -1.62 -8.54
C ARG A 370 -25.64 -1.01 -9.06
N VAL A 371 -25.06 -0.05 -8.33
CA VAL A 371 -23.81 0.60 -8.73
C VAL A 371 -22.59 -0.29 -8.56
N GLU A 372 -22.49 -1.01 -7.44
CA GLU A 372 -21.41 -2.00 -7.24
C GLU A 372 -21.47 -3.09 -8.32
N PHE A 373 -22.68 -3.52 -8.72
CA PHE A 373 -22.84 -4.52 -9.77
C PHE A 373 -22.57 -3.98 -11.19
N ALA A 374 -22.89 -2.71 -11.47
CA ALA A 374 -22.49 -2.07 -12.73
C ALA A 374 -20.96 -1.95 -12.84
N ALA A 375 -20.28 -1.53 -11.77
CA ALA A 375 -18.83 -1.51 -11.71
C ALA A 375 -18.22 -2.91 -11.91
N LEU A 376 -18.83 -3.94 -11.33
CA LEU A 376 -18.43 -5.33 -11.51
C LEU A 376 -18.45 -5.75 -12.99
N LEU A 377 -19.51 -5.42 -13.73
CA LEU A 377 -19.59 -5.71 -15.17
C LEU A 377 -18.61 -4.88 -15.98
N GLY A 378 -18.40 -3.61 -15.61
CA GLY A 378 -17.40 -2.76 -16.24
C GLY A 378 -15.99 -3.34 -16.15
N ARG A 379 -15.61 -3.86 -14.98
CA ARG A 379 -14.32 -4.57 -14.80
C ARG A 379 -14.26 -5.87 -15.59
N LEU A 380 -15.31 -6.69 -15.54
CA LEU A 380 -15.39 -7.95 -16.30
C LEU A 380 -15.13 -7.70 -17.80
N LEU A 381 -15.74 -6.66 -18.35
CA LEU A 381 -15.68 -6.32 -19.78
C LEU A 381 -14.52 -5.38 -20.14
N LYS A 382 -13.68 -5.00 -19.17
CA LYS A 382 -12.57 -4.04 -19.33
C LYS A 382 -12.99 -2.75 -20.02
N LEU A 383 -14.12 -2.17 -19.62
CA LEU A 383 -14.63 -0.91 -20.19
C LEU A 383 -13.74 0.27 -19.77
N ASP A 384 -13.42 1.16 -20.71
CA ASP A 384 -12.64 2.38 -20.46
C ASP A 384 -13.46 3.42 -19.67
N GLU A 385 -13.22 3.47 -18.36
CA GLU A 385 -13.90 4.36 -17.41
C GLU A 385 -13.44 5.83 -17.46
N ASN A 386 -12.32 6.14 -18.12
CA ASN A 386 -11.73 7.48 -18.17
C ASN A 386 -12.32 8.37 -19.27
N ASN A 387 -13.17 7.80 -20.11
CA ASN A 387 -13.76 8.50 -21.23
C ASN A 387 -14.92 9.41 -20.77
N LYS A 388 -15.01 10.61 -21.34
CA LYS A 388 -16.00 11.66 -21.01
C LYS A 388 -17.40 11.31 -21.51
N ALA A 389 -17.97 10.19 -21.05
CA ALA A 389 -19.31 9.78 -21.40
C ALA A 389 -20.33 10.83 -20.92
N GLN A 390 -21.33 11.13 -21.75
CA GLN A 390 -22.36 12.11 -21.44
C GLN A 390 -23.16 11.66 -20.21
N GLN A 391 -23.35 12.56 -19.24
CA GLN A 391 -24.19 12.27 -18.09
C GLN A 391 -25.64 12.05 -18.53
N VAL A 392 -26.16 10.84 -18.32
CA VAL A 392 -27.56 10.47 -18.65
C VAL A 392 -28.45 10.40 -17.41
N PHE A 393 -27.88 10.02 -16.26
CA PHE A 393 -28.63 9.88 -15.01
C PHE A 393 -28.35 11.06 -14.06
N THR A 394 -29.42 11.66 -13.56
CA THR A 394 -29.37 12.83 -12.67
C THR A 394 -28.90 12.50 -11.25
N ASP A 395 -29.04 11.24 -10.84
CA ASP A 395 -28.64 10.73 -9.52
C ASP A 395 -27.26 10.05 -9.51
N VAL A 396 -26.51 10.14 -10.61
CA VAL A 396 -25.13 9.67 -10.74
C VAL A 396 -24.24 10.88 -10.98
N LYS A 397 -23.49 11.30 -9.95
CA LYS A 397 -22.70 12.54 -9.99
C LYS A 397 -21.37 12.32 -10.74
N PRO A 398 -20.90 13.30 -11.54
CA PRO A 398 -19.63 13.20 -12.28
C PRO A 398 -18.38 12.91 -11.45
N ASP A 399 -18.38 13.28 -10.17
CA ASP A 399 -17.27 13.10 -9.23
C ASP A 399 -17.34 11.76 -8.46
N SER A 400 -18.37 10.95 -8.67
CA SER A 400 -18.50 9.66 -8.02
C SER A 400 -17.57 8.64 -8.67
N TRP A 401 -16.91 7.80 -7.87
CA TRP A 401 -15.98 6.75 -8.35
C TRP A 401 -16.60 5.82 -9.41
N TYR A 402 -17.92 5.66 -9.39
CA TYR A 402 -18.68 4.80 -10.29
C TYR A 402 -19.20 5.50 -11.54
N PHE A 403 -18.96 6.80 -11.72
CA PHE A 403 -19.52 7.58 -12.83
C PHE A 403 -19.14 6.96 -14.18
N GLY A 404 -17.85 6.69 -14.39
CA GLY A 404 -17.32 6.09 -15.62
C GLY A 404 -17.97 4.75 -15.93
N TYR A 405 -17.98 3.84 -14.95
CA TYR A 405 -18.60 2.52 -15.09
C TYR A 405 -20.08 2.58 -15.46
N VAL A 406 -20.87 3.39 -14.77
CA VAL A 406 -22.31 3.50 -15.02
C VAL A 406 -22.56 4.07 -16.42
N MET A 407 -21.88 5.15 -16.79
CA MET A 407 -22.10 5.76 -18.10
C MET A 407 -21.66 4.82 -19.23
N LYS A 408 -20.55 4.10 -19.07
CA LYS A 408 -20.10 3.12 -20.07
C LYS A 408 -21.01 1.91 -20.18
N CYS A 409 -21.46 1.35 -19.06
CA CYS A 409 -22.43 0.27 -19.11
C CYS A 409 -23.75 0.72 -19.78
N TYR A 410 -24.13 2.00 -19.64
CA TYR A 410 -25.32 2.53 -20.30
C TYR A 410 -25.10 2.71 -21.81
N GLU A 411 -23.95 3.27 -22.19
CA GLU A 411 -23.54 3.45 -23.61
C GLU A 411 -23.50 2.12 -24.36
N GLU A 412 -22.97 1.07 -23.73
CA GLU A 412 -22.92 -0.30 -24.27
C GLU A 412 -24.28 -1.03 -24.19
N GLY A 413 -25.33 -0.38 -23.67
CA GLY A 413 -26.68 -0.97 -23.56
C GLY A 413 -26.79 -2.10 -22.51
N ILE A 414 -25.80 -2.25 -21.63
CA ILE A 414 -25.75 -3.26 -20.57
C ILE A 414 -26.75 -2.93 -19.47
N ILE A 415 -26.81 -1.65 -19.07
CA ILE A 415 -27.73 -1.15 -18.05
C ILE A 415 -28.77 -0.19 -18.61
N THR A 416 -29.87 -0.09 -17.87
CA THR A 416 -30.89 0.94 -18.05
C THR A 416 -31.22 1.55 -16.69
N GLY A 417 -31.75 2.78 -16.69
CA GLY A 417 -32.29 3.41 -15.49
C GLY A 417 -33.54 2.70 -14.97
N LYS A 418 -33.90 2.95 -13.70
CA LYS A 418 -35.23 2.58 -13.16
C LYS A 418 -36.30 3.56 -13.63
N THR A 419 -35.92 4.78 -13.95
CA THR A 419 -36.71 5.76 -14.71
C THR A 419 -35.89 6.23 -15.92
N GLU A 420 -36.46 7.11 -16.72
CA GLU A 420 -35.78 7.71 -17.88
C GLU A 420 -34.47 8.42 -17.49
N ASP A 421 -34.43 9.04 -16.31
CA ASP A 421 -33.37 9.94 -15.85
C ASP A 421 -32.71 9.54 -14.52
N LYS A 422 -33.04 8.37 -13.95
CA LYS A 422 -32.47 7.87 -12.69
C LYS A 422 -32.01 6.43 -12.74
N PHE A 423 -30.80 6.20 -12.23
CA PHE A 423 -30.19 4.88 -12.12
C PHE A 423 -30.52 4.16 -10.81
N MET A 424 -30.72 4.91 -9.73
CA MET A 424 -30.85 4.46 -8.34
C MET A 424 -29.60 3.68 -7.87
N PRO A 425 -28.43 4.34 -7.76
CA PRO A 425 -27.15 3.67 -7.55
C PRO A 425 -27.10 2.82 -6.27
N ASN A 426 -27.72 3.28 -5.19
CA ASN A 426 -27.68 2.65 -3.87
C ASN A 426 -28.79 1.62 -3.63
N ASP A 427 -29.72 1.44 -4.58
CA ASP A 427 -30.72 0.36 -4.48
C ASP A 427 -30.01 -0.99 -4.60
N TYR A 428 -30.45 -1.98 -3.82
CA TYR A 428 -30.02 -3.35 -4.01
C TYR A 428 -30.54 -3.91 -5.33
N ILE A 429 -29.69 -4.69 -6.00
CA ILE A 429 -30.08 -5.34 -7.25
C ILE A 429 -30.79 -6.66 -6.97
N THR A 430 -31.86 -6.94 -7.72
CA THR A 430 -32.58 -8.21 -7.70
C THR A 430 -31.97 -9.23 -8.68
N ARG A 431 -32.24 -10.51 -8.46
CA ARG A 431 -31.77 -11.59 -9.35
C ARG A 431 -32.29 -11.44 -10.78
N GLU A 432 -33.50 -10.91 -10.98
CA GLU A 432 -34.04 -10.65 -12.31
C GLU A 432 -33.36 -9.48 -13.05
N GLU A 433 -32.94 -8.43 -12.32
CA GLU A 433 -32.16 -7.33 -12.88
C GLU A 433 -30.75 -7.80 -13.26
N MET A 434 -30.10 -8.56 -12.36
CA MET A 434 -28.80 -9.17 -12.62
C MET A 434 -28.81 -10.08 -13.87
N ALA A 435 -29.87 -10.88 -14.03
CA ALA A 435 -30.03 -11.75 -15.21
C ALA A 435 -30.07 -10.97 -16.52
N ILE A 436 -30.83 -9.87 -16.56
CA ILE A 436 -30.95 -9.02 -17.75
C ILE A 436 -29.64 -8.30 -18.06
N MET A 437 -28.95 -7.82 -17.03
CA MET A 437 -27.64 -7.18 -17.21
C MET A 437 -26.60 -8.16 -17.77
N PHE A 438 -26.55 -9.40 -17.28
CA PHE A 438 -25.66 -10.43 -17.85
C PHE A 438 -26.06 -10.84 -19.27
N GLN A 439 -27.36 -11.00 -19.52
CA GLN A 439 -27.83 -11.29 -20.88
C GLN A 439 -27.34 -10.24 -21.87
N ARG A 440 -27.45 -8.95 -21.51
CA ARG A 440 -27.01 -7.84 -22.37
C ARG A 440 -25.48 -7.79 -22.48
N ALA A 441 -24.78 -7.82 -21.35
CA ALA A 441 -23.31 -7.80 -21.30
C ALA A 441 -22.66 -8.88 -22.16
N LEU A 442 -23.22 -10.09 -22.17
CA LEU A 442 -22.66 -11.24 -22.86
C LEU A 442 -23.38 -11.53 -24.19
N SER A 443 -24.38 -10.72 -24.57
CA SER A 443 -25.21 -10.93 -25.76
C SER A 443 -25.79 -12.35 -25.84
N LEU A 444 -26.32 -12.86 -24.72
CA LEU A 444 -26.80 -14.24 -24.63
C LEU A 444 -28.11 -14.46 -25.37
N GLU A 445 -28.19 -15.58 -26.09
CA GLU A 445 -29.44 -16.06 -26.67
C GLU A 445 -30.35 -16.68 -25.60
N THR A 446 -31.65 -16.43 -25.74
CA THR A 446 -32.68 -17.01 -24.89
C THR A 446 -32.85 -18.50 -25.20
N VAL A 447 -32.80 -19.34 -24.16
CA VAL A 447 -33.08 -20.77 -24.29
C VAL A 447 -34.52 -21.03 -23.88
N GLU A 448 -35.40 -21.33 -24.86
CA GLU A 448 -36.85 -21.38 -24.63
C GLU A 448 -37.31 -22.52 -23.74
N ASP A 449 -36.62 -23.67 -23.79
CA ASP A 449 -36.99 -24.90 -23.08
C ASP A 449 -36.61 -24.90 -21.59
N VAL A 450 -36.11 -23.77 -21.07
CA VAL A 450 -35.84 -23.60 -19.63
C VAL A 450 -37.15 -23.55 -18.84
N MET A 451 -37.37 -24.57 -18.03
CA MET A 451 -38.54 -24.70 -17.15
C MET A 451 -38.19 -24.31 -15.71
N LEU A 452 -38.79 -23.21 -15.24
CA LEU A 452 -38.64 -22.70 -13.87
C LEU A 452 -40.02 -22.62 -13.20
N LYS A 453 -40.12 -23.11 -11.96
CA LYS A 453 -41.36 -23.23 -11.19
C LYS A 453 -41.94 -21.88 -10.75
N ASP A 454 -41.10 -20.86 -10.72
CA ASP A 454 -41.38 -19.52 -10.22
C ASP A 454 -41.18 -18.42 -11.28
N ILE A 455 -41.11 -18.81 -12.57
CA ILE A 455 -40.93 -17.83 -13.66
C ILE A 455 -42.07 -16.81 -13.74
N GLN A 456 -43.28 -17.20 -13.30
CA GLN A 456 -44.45 -16.33 -13.20
C GLN A 456 -44.29 -15.21 -12.16
N GLU A 457 -43.34 -15.34 -11.22
CA GLU A 457 -43.02 -14.29 -10.25
C GLU A 457 -42.08 -13.23 -10.83
N ALA A 458 -41.43 -13.52 -11.97
CA ALA A 458 -40.55 -12.57 -12.64
C ALA A 458 -41.36 -11.46 -13.32
N SER A 459 -40.75 -10.28 -13.41
CA SER A 459 -41.28 -9.26 -14.31
C SER A 459 -41.29 -9.75 -15.75
N GLN A 460 -42.32 -9.41 -16.54
CA GLN A 460 -42.43 -9.86 -17.94
C GLN A 460 -41.19 -9.52 -18.78
N TRP A 461 -40.59 -8.35 -18.54
CA TRP A 461 -39.36 -7.90 -19.22
C TRP A 461 -38.11 -8.72 -18.85
N ALA A 462 -38.11 -9.41 -17.71
CA ALA A 462 -36.98 -10.19 -17.24
C ALA A 462 -37.01 -11.65 -17.69
N VAL A 463 -38.17 -12.16 -18.11
CA VAL A 463 -38.37 -13.59 -18.40
C VAL A 463 -37.35 -14.13 -19.41
N GLN A 464 -37.12 -13.41 -20.50
CA GLN A 464 -36.15 -13.83 -21.52
C GLN A 464 -34.71 -13.82 -20.99
N GLY A 465 -34.32 -12.78 -20.24
CA GLY A 465 -32.99 -12.72 -19.63
C GLY A 465 -32.75 -13.82 -18.61
N ILE A 466 -33.75 -14.13 -17.78
CA ILE A 466 -33.69 -15.24 -16.82
C ILE A 466 -33.49 -16.56 -17.56
N LYS A 467 -34.29 -16.83 -18.61
CA LYS A 467 -34.13 -18.03 -19.44
C LYS A 467 -32.75 -18.08 -20.11
N ALA A 468 -32.22 -16.96 -20.59
CA ALA A 468 -30.89 -16.88 -21.20
C ALA A 468 -29.79 -17.25 -20.21
N VAL A 469 -29.73 -16.62 -19.03
CA VAL A 469 -28.67 -16.89 -18.04
C VAL A 469 -28.78 -18.29 -17.42
N VAL A 470 -29.99 -18.83 -17.28
CA VAL A 470 -30.19 -20.19 -16.75
C VAL A 470 -29.87 -21.24 -17.81
N GLY A 471 -30.33 -21.06 -19.05
CA GLY A 471 -30.07 -21.97 -20.15
C GLY A 471 -28.58 -22.05 -20.51
N ASN A 472 -27.88 -20.91 -20.39
CA ASN A 472 -26.43 -20.86 -20.53
C ASN A 472 -25.69 -21.24 -19.23
N GLN A 473 -26.37 -21.62 -18.14
CA GLN A 473 -25.79 -22.03 -16.85
C GLN A 473 -24.91 -20.98 -16.17
N ILE A 474 -25.15 -19.70 -16.44
CA ILE A 474 -24.46 -18.57 -15.78
C ILE A 474 -25.04 -18.37 -14.39
N MET A 475 -26.37 -18.28 -14.31
CA MET A 475 -27.10 -18.25 -13.05
C MET A 475 -27.83 -19.56 -12.86
N ILE A 476 -27.62 -20.20 -11.71
CA ILE A 476 -28.23 -21.48 -11.36
C ILE A 476 -29.24 -21.22 -10.24
N GLY A 477 -30.47 -21.70 -10.41
CA GLY A 477 -31.50 -21.72 -9.39
C GLY A 477 -31.40 -22.97 -8.50
N ASP A 478 -32.26 -23.08 -7.49
CA ASP A 478 -32.33 -24.27 -6.63
C ASP A 478 -33.58 -25.09 -6.95
N ASN A 479 -33.41 -26.36 -7.32
CA ASN A 479 -34.53 -27.29 -7.60
C ASN A 479 -35.61 -26.75 -8.56
N GLY A 480 -35.18 -25.99 -9.58
CA GLY A 480 -36.04 -25.36 -10.58
C GLY A 480 -36.68 -24.06 -10.13
N VAL A 481 -36.22 -23.45 -9.03
CA VAL A 481 -36.66 -22.15 -8.51
C VAL A 481 -35.55 -21.13 -8.71
N PHE A 482 -35.84 -20.00 -9.37
CA PHE A 482 -34.87 -18.95 -9.67
C PHE A 482 -34.82 -17.82 -8.64
N SER A 483 -35.92 -17.54 -7.95
CA SER A 483 -36.16 -16.45 -7.00
C SER A 483 -35.95 -15.05 -7.59
N PRO A 484 -36.74 -14.64 -8.61
CA PRO A 484 -36.47 -13.43 -9.41
C PRO A 484 -36.42 -12.12 -8.60
N LYS A 485 -37.24 -12.00 -7.55
CA LYS A 485 -37.33 -10.79 -6.71
C LYS A 485 -36.34 -10.74 -5.55
N GLN A 486 -35.56 -11.80 -5.34
CA GLN A 486 -34.59 -11.82 -4.25
C GLN A 486 -33.44 -10.85 -4.55
N ASN A 487 -33.01 -10.10 -3.54
CA ASN A 487 -31.79 -9.30 -3.63
C ASN A 487 -30.55 -10.19 -3.74
N VAL A 488 -29.60 -9.75 -4.55
CA VAL A 488 -28.35 -10.48 -4.79
C VAL A 488 -27.38 -10.19 -3.67
N THR A 489 -26.88 -11.23 -3.01
CA THR A 489 -25.79 -11.08 -2.05
C THR A 489 -24.43 -11.02 -2.74
N ARG A 490 -23.42 -10.47 -2.06
CA ARG A 490 -22.06 -10.39 -2.58
C ARG A 490 -21.47 -11.77 -2.92
N GLU A 491 -21.77 -12.81 -2.13
CA GLU A 491 -21.32 -14.18 -2.44
C GLU A 491 -21.96 -14.75 -3.72
N MET A 492 -23.22 -14.37 -4.01
CA MET A 492 -23.88 -14.75 -5.26
C MET A 492 -23.26 -14.03 -6.46
N ALA A 493 -22.99 -12.72 -6.32
CA ALA A 493 -22.36 -11.93 -7.36
C ALA A 493 -20.96 -12.47 -7.71
N ALA A 494 -20.12 -12.75 -6.71
CA ALA A 494 -18.78 -13.34 -6.90
C ALA A 494 -18.85 -14.68 -7.64
N THR A 495 -19.82 -15.52 -7.27
CA THR A 495 -19.98 -16.82 -7.89
C THR A 495 -20.34 -16.72 -9.36
N VAL A 496 -21.29 -15.85 -9.72
CA VAL A 496 -21.72 -15.73 -11.11
C VAL A 496 -20.66 -15.03 -11.96
N ILE A 497 -20.03 -13.97 -11.47
CA ILE A 497 -19.03 -13.23 -12.26
C ILE A 497 -17.80 -14.08 -12.56
N VAL A 498 -17.35 -14.90 -11.60
CA VAL A 498 -16.22 -15.81 -11.81
C VAL A 498 -16.57 -16.90 -12.80
N ARG A 499 -17.77 -17.48 -12.75
CA ARG A 499 -18.21 -18.46 -13.76
C ARG A 499 -18.20 -17.88 -15.16
N VAL A 500 -18.62 -16.62 -15.31
CA VAL A 500 -18.58 -15.92 -16.59
C VAL A 500 -17.14 -15.69 -17.04
N PHE A 501 -16.29 -15.17 -16.14
CA PHE A 501 -14.89 -14.89 -16.43
C PHE A 501 -14.11 -16.15 -16.85
N GLU A 502 -14.26 -17.25 -16.11
CA GLU A 502 -13.54 -18.52 -16.38
C GLU A 502 -14.03 -19.22 -17.66
N ARG A 503 -15.20 -18.87 -18.19
CA ARG A 503 -15.69 -19.42 -19.45
C ARG A 503 -15.02 -18.83 -20.69
N GLY A 504 -14.31 -17.71 -20.58
CA GLY A 504 -13.60 -17.11 -21.70
C GLY A 504 -14.51 -16.58 -22.81
N GLU A 505 -15.78 -16.27 -22.51
CA GLU A 505 -16.71 -15.71 -23.49
C GLU A 505 -16.34 -14.24 -23.76
N ARG A 506 -15.44 -14.06 -24.75
CA ARG A 506 -14.90 -12.83 -25.37
C ARG A 506 -13.84 -12.08 -24.57
N GLN A 507 -12.61 -12.60 -24.59
CA GLN A 507 -11.41 -11.74 -24.72
C GLN A 507 -11.21 -11.37 -26.18
#